data_AF-A0AAV0JGY9-F1
#
_entry.id   AF-A0AAV0JGY9-F1
#
_cell.length_a   1.000
_cell.length_b   1.000
_cell.length_c   1.000
_cell.angle_alpha   90.00
_cell.angle_beta   90.00
_cell.angle_gamma   90.00
#
_symmetry.space_group_name_H-M   'P 1'
#
loop_
_entity.id
_entity.type
_entity.pdbx_description
1 polymer ?
#
loop_
_entity_poly.entity_id
_entity_poly.type
_entity_poly.pdbx_seq_one_letter_code
_entity_poly.pdbx_strand_id
1 'polypeptide(L)'
;MLNCSCAAFGDEALQKLAVEDFNSRQSLHRQELEQLILWLKDKELYEMKLAKVKTGYCHFQASATFSDPNHSDARILLSKHALIISLVDDLFDINGTPEECLNLVHLLERWDVEGPKVKLCSKLVETLYRAIHSTICETVEKAFPLQERNVMDHVVELWVEMLRGMLKEAEWARMNLVPTLDEYMENSPITLGVGAFLLPAMYLAGHKLEDDVVRGPQFQGLFMLHTTIGRLLNDVVGFEREAEQGKVNAVSLRVTERGMGTEEAVEDVENVIKSLTRDMCSSFLMMMLLCAFVD
;
A
#
# COMPACT_ATOMS: atom_id res chain seq x y z
N MET A 1 -56.96 4.25 8.79
CA MET A 1 -55.56 3.94 9.14
C MET A 1 -54.99 3.07 8.04
N LEU A 2 -54.21 3.65 7.13
CA LEU A 2 -53.46 2.88 6.12
C LEU A 2 -52.21 2.35 6.81
N ASN A 3 -52.13 1.03 6.99
CA ASN A 3 -50.93 0.34 7.43
C ASN A 3 -49.96 0.34 6.24
N CYS A 4 -49.09 1.35 6.16
CA CYS A 4 -47.90 1.30 5.31
C CYS A 4 -46.86 0.47 6.05
N SER A 5 -46.93 -0.86 5.94
CA SER A 5 -45.77 -1.69 6.23
C SER A 5 -44.76 -1.46 5.11
N CYS A 6 -43.62 -0.85 5.43
CA CYS A 6 -42.51 -0.73 4.51
C CYS A 6 -42.04 -2.15 4.13
N ALA A 7 -42.47 -2.66 2.98
CA ALA A 7 -42.15 -4.00 2.48
C ALA A 7 -40.66 -4.17 2.09
N ALA A 8 -39.82 -3.16 2.37
CA ALA A 8 -38.41 -3.14 2.00
C ALA A 8 -37.48 -3.87 2.99
N PHE A 9 -37.93 -4.17 4.21
CA PHE A 9 -37.14 -4.94 5.17
C PHE A 9 -37.49 -6.43 5.08
N GLY A 10 -36.56 -7.24 4.56
CA GLY A 10 -36.71 -8.70 4.47
C GLY A 10 -37.26 -9.23 3.14
N ASP A 11 -37.05 -8.50 2.04
CA ASP A 11 -37.40 -8.98 0.70
C ASP A 11 -36.57 -10.23 0.34
N GLU A 12 -37.24 -11.37 0.19
CA GLU A 12 -36.63 -12.67 -0.13
C GLU A 12 -35.85 -12.64 -1.45
N ALA A 13 -36.28 -11.84 -2.42
CA ALA A 13 -35.59 -11.69 -3.70
C ALA A 13 -34.28 -10.91 -3.53
N LEU A 14 -34.27 -9.85 -2.70
CA LEU A 14 -33.04 -9.13 -2.36
C LEU A 14 -32.08 -10.01 -1.56
N GLN A 15 -32.58 -10.81 -0.62
CA GLN A 15 -31.74 -11.75 0.14
C GLN A 15 -31.12 -12.80 -0.78
N LYS A 16 -31.91 -13.39 -1.69
CA LYS A 16 -31.43 -14.35 -2.66
C LYS A 16 -30.36 -13.74 -3.57
N LEU A 17 -30.61 -12.54 -4.10
CA LEU A 17 -29.65 -11.81 -4.92
C LEU A 17 -28.34 -11.53 -4.16
N ALA A 18 -28.42 -11.09 -2.90
CA ALA A 18 -27.24 -10.83 -2.09
C ALA A 18 -26.38 -12.09 -1.86
N VAL A 19 -27.02 -13.23 -1.61
CA VAL A 19 -26.33 -14.52 -1.46
C VAL A 19 -25.69 -14.98 -2.77
N GLU A 20 -26.40 -14.84 -3.89
CA GLU A 20 -25.90 -15.20 -5.22
C GLU A 20 -24.71 -14.31 -5.63
N ASP A 21 -24.80 -12.99 -5.43
CA ASP A 21 -23.72 -12.03 -5.70
C ASP A 21 -22.50 -12.34 -4.81
N PHE A 22 -22.70 -12.55 -3.51
CA PHE A 22 -21.62 -12.89 -2.59
C PHE A 22 -20.88 -14.17 -3.01
N ASN A 23 -21.62 -15.23 -3.34
CA ASN A 23 -21.03 -16.51 -3.77
C ASN A 23 -20.27 -16.36 -5.10
N SER A 24 -20.81 -15.58 -6.03
CA SER A 24 -20.15 -15.29 -7.31
C SER A 24 -18.83 -14.53 -7.10
N ARG A 25 -18.83 -13.46 -6.29
CA ARG A 25 -17.61 -12.72 -5.94
C ARG A 25 -16.60 -13.58 -5.20
N GLN A 26 -17.04 -14.41 -4.25
CA GLN A 26 -16.14 -15.34 -3.55
C GLN A 26 -15.50 -16.36 -4.51
N SER A 27 -16.23 -16.83 -5.52
CA SER A 27 -15.67 -17.70 -6.56
C SER A 27 -14.59 -16.99 -7.37
N LEU A 28 -14.83 -15.74 -7.78
CA LEU A 28 -13.86 -14.91 -8.48
C LEU A 28 -12.60 -14.69 -7.64
N HIS A 29 -12.73 -14.27 -6.39
CA HIS A 29 -11.58 -14.05 -5.49
C HIS A 29 -10.77 -15.32 -5.24
N ARG A 30 -11.39 -16.50 -5.22
CA ARG A 30 -10.65 -17.77 -5.14
C ARG A 30 -9.78 -18.00 -6.38
N GLN A 31 -10.30 -17.74 -7.56
CA GLN A 31 -9.53 -17.86 -8.81
C GLN A 31 -8.38 -16.84 -8.85
N GLU A 32 -8.62 -15.61 -8.39
CA GLU A 32 -7.58 -14.59 -8.26
C GLU A 32 -6.47 -15.02 -7.28
N LEU A 33 -6.84 -15.60 -6.14
CA LEU A 33 -5.89 -16.13 -5.17
C LEU A 33 -5.05 -17.28 -5.72
N GLU A 34 -5.66 -18.19 -6.49
CA GLU A 34 -4.94 -19.28 -7.17
C GLU A 34 -3.92 -18.73 -8.18
N GLN A 35 -4.29 -17.71 -8.95
CA GLN A 35 -3.37 -17.02 -9.87
C GLN A 35 -2.19 -16.39 -9.11
N LEU A 36 -2.45 -15.75 -7.97
CA LEU A 36 -1.38 -15.18 -7.12
C LEU A 36 -0.43 -16.25 -6.59
N ILE A 37 -0.94 -17.42 -6.18
CA ILE A 37 -0.10 -18.53 -5.71
C ILE A 37 0.77 -19.08 -6.84
N LEU A 38 0.21 -19.22 -8.05
CA LEU A 38 0.98 -19.65 -9.23
C LEU A 38 2.07 -18.65 -9.59
N TRP A 39 1.75 -17.35 -9.55
CA TRP A 39 2.72 -16.28 -9.78
C TRP A 39 3.85 -16.29 -8.73
N LEU A 40 3.54 -16.50 -7.44
CA LEU A 40 4.58 -16.61 -6.41
C LEU A 40 5.55 -17.76 -6.67
N LYS A 41 5.06 -18.88 -7.21
CA LYS A 41 5.90 -20.03 -7.58
C LYS A 41 6.77 -19.70 -8.79
N ASP A 42 6.20 -19.06 -9.81
CA ASP A 42 6.94 -18.58 -10.99
C ASP A 42 8.09 -17.63 -10.61
N LYS A 43 7.86 -16.74 -9.64
CA LYS A 43 8.87 -15.78 -9.17
C LYS A 43 9.84 -16.34 -8.14
N GLU A 44 9.81 -17.65 -7.85
CA GLU A 44 10.63 -18.27 -6.79
C GLU A 44 10.42 -17.65 -5.39
N LEU A 45 9.30 -16.93 -5.17
CA LEU A 45 8.96 -16.27 -3.91
C LEU A 45 8.17 -17.17 -2.98
N TYR A 46 7.52 -18.21 -3.52
CA TYR A 46 6.60 -19.05 -2.75
C TYR A 46 7.25 -19.70 -1.54
N GLU A 47 8.54 -20.06 -1.60
CA GLU A 47 9.23 -20.70 -0.48
C GLU A 47 9.59 -19.75 0.66
N MET A 48 9.48 -18.43 0.45
CA MET A 48 9.66 -17.46 1.52
C MET A 48 8.49 -17.57 2.51
N LYS A 49 8.79 -17.84 3.80
CA LYS A 49 7.79 -18.03 4.85
C LYS A 49 6.79 -16.86 4.90
N LEU A 50 7.30 -15.64 4.76
CA LEU A 50 6.47 -14.43 4.80
C LEU A 50 5.48 -14.35 3.63
N ALA A 51 5.89 -14.76 2.42
CA ALA A 51 5.00 -14.79 1.26
C ALA A 51 3.80 -15.70 1.52
N LYS A 52 4.02 -16.92 2.05
CA LYS A 52 2.94 -17.88 2.38
C LYS A 52 1.93 -17.29 3.37
N VAL A 53 2.40 -16.53 4.37
CA VAL A 53 1.55 -15.91 5.38
C VAL A 53 0.79 -14.71 4.83
N LYS A 54 1.45 -13.86 4.04
CA LYS A 54 0.90 -12.57 3.59
C LYS A 54 -0.03 -12.71 2.38
N THR A 55 0.08 -13.76 1.57
CA THR A 55 -0.69 -13.91 0.31
C THR A 55 -2.19 -13.69 0.50
N GLY A 56 -2.80 -14.40 1.46
CA GLY A 56 -4.24 -14.27 1.73
C GLY A 56 -4.61 -12.89 2.27
N TYR A 57 -3.76 -12.28 3.10
CA TYR A 57 -3.98 -10.95 3.66
C TYR A 57 -3.94 -9.86 2.59
N CYS A 58 -2.90 -9.84 1.75
CA CYS A 58 -2.76 -8.87 0.67
C CYS A 58 -3.91 -8.99 -0.33
N HIS A 59 -4.32 -10.23 -0.66
CA HIS A 59 -5.47 -10.42 -1.55
C HIS A 59 -6.79 -10.00 -0.91
N PHE A 60 -7.01 -10.31 0.38
CA PHE A 60 -8.18 -9.84 1.11
C PHE A 60 -8.28 -8.31 1.11
N GLN A 61 -7.17 -7.62 1.41
CA GLN A 61 -7.09 -6.17 1.35
C GLN A 61 -7.41 -5.63 -0.06
N ALA A 62 -6.86 -6.25 -1.09
CA ALA A 62 -7.14 -5.86 -2.48
C ALA A 62 -8.62 -6.02 -2.83
N SER A 63 -9.23 -7.13 -2.43
CA SER A 63 -10.66 -7.41 -2.65
C SER A 63 -11.59 -6.48 -1.88
N ALA A 64 -11.18 -6.04 -0.69
CA ALA A 64 -11.90 -5.01 0.05
C ALA A 64 -11.76 -3.62 -0.60
N THR A 65 -10.61 -3.32 -1.21
CA THR A 65 -10.31 -2.03 -1.85
C THR A 65 -11.05 -1.88 -3.19
N PHE A 66 -11.00 -2.91 -4.03
CA PHE A 66 -11.66 -2.93 -5.34
C PHE A 66 -12.79 -3.96 -5.36
N SER A 67 -13.95 -3.56 -4.85
CA SER A 67 -15.09 -4.46 -4.65
C SER A 67 -15.86 -4.81 -5.93
N ASP A 68 -15.79 -3.99 -6.98
CA ASP A 68 -16.43 -4.26 -8.27
C ASP A 68 -15.79 -5.49 -8.95
N PRO A 69 -16.55 -6.51 -9.35
CA PRO A 69 -16.00 -7.72 -9.97
C PRO A 69 -15.15 -7.44 -11.22
N ASN A 70 -15.40 -6.36 -11.96
CA ASN A 70 -14.66 -5.99 -13.17
C ASN A 70 -13.22 -5.52 -12.90
N HIS A 71 -12.86 -5.22 -11.64
CA HIS A 71 -11.51 -4.77 -11.26
C HIS A 71 -10.56 -5.91 -10.90
N SER A 72 -10.67 -7.07 -11.56
CA SER A 72 -9.85 -8.26 -11.26
C SER A 72 -8.35 -7.99 -11.43
N ASP A 73 -7.96 -7.33 -12.52
CA ASP A 73 -6.55 -6.97 -12.75
C ASP A 73 -6.01 -6.00 -11.70
N ALA A 74 -6.82 -5.02 -11.28
CA ALA A 74 -6.46 -4.10 -10.20
C ALA A 74 -6.23 -4.85 -8.88
N ARG A 75 -7.12 -5.79 -8.53
CA ARG A 75 -6.96 -6.62 -7.31
C ARG A 75 -5.71 -7.49 -7.36
N ILE A 76 -5.47 -8.17 -8.48
CA ILE A 76 -4.31 -9.06 -8.65
C ILE A 76 -3.01 -8.24 -8.57
N LEU A 77 -2.90 -7.13 -9.29
CA LEU A 77 -1.69 -6.32 -9.29
C LEU A 77 -1.48 -5.59 -7.96
N LEU A 78 -2.52 -5.09 -7.31
CA LEU A 78 -2.41 -4.57 -5.94
C LEU A 78 -1.85 -5.64 -5.00
N SER A 79 -2.39 -6.87 -5.06
CA SER A 79 -1.92 -7.97 -4.22
C SER A 79 -0.46 -8.30 -4.49
N LYS A 80 -0.03 -8.33 -5.76
CA LYS A 80 1.38 -8.56 -6.13
C LYS A 80 2.30 -7.48 -5.56
N HIS A 81 1.97 -6.20 -5.77
CA HIS A 81 2.74 -5.08 -5.23
C HIS A 81 2.81 -5.14 -3.71
N ALA A 82 1.69 -5.28 -3.01
CA ALA A 82 1.64 -5.35 -1.54
C ALA A 82 2.44 -6.54 -0.98
N LEU A 83 2.44 -7.69 -1.67
CA LEU A 83 3.24 -8.85 -1.29
C LEU A 83 4.73 -8.58 -1.43
N ILE A 84 5.15 -8.01 -2.57
CA ILE A 84 6.55 -7.68 -2.81
C ILE A 84 7.03 -6.64 -1.79
N ILE A 85 6.23 -5.60 -1.53
CA ILE A 85 6.53 -4.58 -0.51
C ILE A 85 6.74 -5.25 0.85
N SER A 86 5.89 -6.21 1.24
CA SER A 86 6.07 -6.93 2.51
C SER A 86 7.38 -7.73 2.57
N LEU A 87 7.85 -8.28 1.44
CA LEU A 87 9.11 -9.01 1.36
C LEU A 87 10.33 -8.07 1.34
N VAL A 88 10.17 -6.90 0.71
CA VAL A 88 11.17 -5.84 0.72
C VAL A 88 11.30 -5.24 2.11
N ASP A 89 10.19 -4.97 2.81
CA ASP A 89 10.16 -4.53 4.21
C ASP A 89 10.99 -5.46 5.11
N ASP A 90 10.77 -6.78 5.01
CA ASP A 90 11.53 -7.80 5.74
C ASP A 90 13.03 -7.85 5.37
N LEU A 91 13.38 -7.55 4.10
CA LEU A 91 14.76 -7.37 3.68
C LEU A 91 15.39 -6.15 4.37
N PHE A 92 14.71 -5.01 4.42
CA PHE A 92 15.27 -3.79 5.01
C PHE A 92 15.38 -3.86 6.53
N ASP A 93 14.42 -4.53 7.16
CA ASP A 93 14.25 -4.51 8.61
C ASP A 93 14.96 -5.63 9.36
N ILE A 94 15.03 -6.83 8.79
CA ILE A 94 15.44 -8.04 9.53
C ILE A 94 16.56 -8.78 8.80
N ASN A 95 16.37 -9.08 7.51
CA ASN A 95 17.14 -10.12 6.83
C ASN A 95 18.26 -9.61 5.92
N GLY A 96 18.20 -8.34 5.50
CA GLY A 96 19.12 -7.78 4.52
C GLY A 96 20.34 -7.09 5.12
N THR A 97 21.46 -7.25 4.44
CA THR A 97 22.67 -6.47 4.70
C THR A 97 22.53 -5.04 4.15
N PRO A 98 23.33 -4.06 4.65
CA PRO A 98 23.35 -2.71 4.08
C PRO A 98 23.67 -2.70 2.58
N GLU A 99 24.56 -3.59 2.13
CA GLU A 99 24.89 -3.74 0.71
C GLU A 99 23.67 -4.18 -0.10
N GLU A 100 22.89 -5.14 0.40
CA GLU A 100 21.67 -5.62 -0.29
C GLU A 100 20.58 -4.57 -0.38
N CYS A 101 20.30 -3.85 0.71
CA CYS A 101 19.32 -2.75 0.71
C CYS A 101 19.71 -1.67 -0.30
N LEU A 102 20.98 -1.22 -0.27
CA LEU A 102 21.48 -0.18 -1.17
C LEU A 102 21.48 -0.65 -2.63
N ASN A 103 21.83 -1.92 -2.88
CA ASN A 103 21.82 -2.49 -4.22
C ASN A 103 20.41 -2.50 -4.81
N LEU A 104 19.39 -2.87 -4.03
CA LEU A 104 18.00 -2.87 -4.49
C LEU A 104 17.52 -1.45 -4.84
N VAL A 105 17.81 -0.46 -4.01
CA VAL A 105 17.48 0.96 -4.28
C VAL A 105 18.11 1.40 -5.61
N HIS A 106 19.41 1.18 -5.78
CA HIS A 106 20.13 1.60 -6.98
C HIS A 106 19.68 0.89 -8.26
N LEU A 107 19.20 -0.35 -8.16
CA LEU A 107 18.64 -1.07 -9.30
C LEU A 107 17.37 -0.38 -9.82
N LEU A 108 16.47 0.05 -8.93
CA LEU A 108 15.25 0.74 -9.32
C LEU A 108 15.49 2.20 -9.73
N GLU A 109 16.44 2.91 -9.11
CA GLU A 109 16.80 4.27 -9.52
C GLU A 109 17.35 4.35 -10.95
N ARG A 110 17.87 3.25 -11.49
CA ARG A 110 18.46 3.16 -12.83
C ARG A 110 17.56 2.47 -13.84
N TRP A 111 16.25 2.55 -13.64
CA TRP A 111 15.24 1.93 -14.49
C TRP A 111 15.47 2.13 -16.00
N ASP A 112 15.74 3.37 -16.45
CA ASP A 112 15.80 3.74 -17.88
C ASP A 112 17.20 3.68 -18.53
N VAL A 113 18.28 3.53 -17.77
CA VAL A 113 19.66 3.74 -18.29
C VAL A 113 20.29 2.44 -18.84
N GLU A 114 19.48 1.56 -19.42
CA GLU A 114 19.76 0.14 -19.67
C GLU A 114 19.93 -0.67 -18.37
N GLY A 115 19.06 -1.66 -18.12
CA GLY A 115 19.34 -2.70 -17.12
C GLY A 115 20.61 -3.52 -17.45
N PRO A 116 20.86 -4.65 -16.76
CA PRO A 116 21.59 -4.80 -15.50
C PRO A 116 23.12 -4.57 -15.65
N LYS A 117 23.59 -3.32 -15.81
CA LYS A 117 25.01 -3.00 -15.58
C LYS A 117 25.37 -2.90 -14.09
N VAL A 118 24.37 -2.74 -13.22
CA VAL A 118 24.51 -2.81 -11.77
C VAL A 118 24.64 -4.28 -11.38
N LYS A 119 25.76 -4.62 -10.73
CA LYS A 119 26.00 -5.96 -10.23
C LYS A 119 24.96 -6.30 -9.16
N LEU A 120 24.25 -7.41 -9.35
CA LEU A 120 23.39 -8.00 -8.34
C LEU A 120 24.26 -8.56 -7.21
N CYS A 121 24.04 -8.13 -5.97
CA CYS A 121 24.88 -8.52 -4.84
C CYS A 121 24.48 -9.85 -4.21
N SER A 122 23.22 -10.29 -4.35
CA SER A 122 22.74 -11.58 -3.84
C SER A 122 21.59 -12.15 -4.67
N LYS A 123 21.35 -13.47 -4.51
CA LYS A 123 20.20 -14.14 -5.15
C LYS A 123 18.87 -13.61 -4.62
N LEU A 124 18.79 -13.20 -3.36
CA LEU A 124 17.59 -12.62 -2.78
C LEU A 124 17.26 -11.27 -3.45
N VAL A 125 18.24 -10.37 -3.57
CA VAL A 125 18.08 -9.08 -4.25
C VAL A 125 17.71 -9.29 -5.72
N GLU A 126 18.35 -10.24 -6.40
CA GLU A 126 17.98 -10.60 -7.77
C GLU A 126 16.51 -11.03 -7.88
N THR A 127 16.07 -11.94 -7.02
CA THR A 127 14.70 -12.45 -7.04
C THR A 127 13.69 -11.33 -6.78
N LEU A 128 13.91 -10.49 -5.77
CA LEU A 128 13.03 -9.36 -5.45
C LEU A 128 13.03 -8.32 -6.58
N TYR A 129 14.19 -7.94 -7.10
CA TYR A 129 14.28 -6.99 -8.22
C TYR A 129 13.53 -7.49 -9.46
N ARG A 130 13.70 -8.76 -9.84
CA ARG A 130 12.97 -9.35 -10.98
C ARG A 130 11.45 -9.36 -10.74
N ALA A 131 11.02 -9.65 -9.51
CA ALA A 131 9.60 -9.61 -9.15
C ALA A 131 9.03 -8.18 -9.24
N ILE A 132 9.71 -7.19 -8.67
CA ILE A 132 9.33 -5.76 -8.78
C ILE A 132 9.24 -5.36 -10.25
N HIS A 133 10.33 -5.55 -11.00
CA HIS A 133 10.44 -5.11 -12.38
C HIS A 133 9.32 -5.72 -13.25
N SER A 134 9.15 -7.04 -13.19
CA SER A 134 8.10 -7.71 -13.98
C SER A 134 6.68 -7.27 -13.59
N THR A 135 6.43 -6.98 -12.31
CA THR A 135 5.11 -6.53 -11.83
C THR A 135 4.83 -5.08 -12.25
N ILE A 136 5.82 -4.19 -12.22
CA ILE A 136 5.71 -2.83 -12.76
C ILE A 136 5.42 -2.88 -14.27
N CYS A 137 6.18 -3.67 -15.04
CA CYS A 137 5.93 -3.81 -16.48
C CYS A 137 4.52 -4.34 -16.78
N GLU A 138 4.07 -5.39 -16.08
CA GLU A 138 2.71 -5.93 -16.22
C GLU A 138 1.64 -4.88 -15.88
N THR A 139 1.90 -4.06 -14.85
CA THR A 139 1.00 -2.97 -14.46
C THR A 139 0.86 -1.95 -15.58
N VAL A 140 1.99 -1.49 -16.14
CA VAL A 140 1.99 -0.48 -17.21
C VAL A 140 1.34 -1.02 -18.46
N GLU A 141 1.63 -2.27 -18.85
CA GLU A 141 1.03 -2.92 -20.01
C GLU A 141 -0.50 -2.97 -19.91
N LYS A 142 -1.03 -3.38 -18.75
CA LYS A 142 -2.48 -3.46 -18.51
C LYS A 142 -3.14 -2.10 -18.31
N ALA A 143 -2.43 -1.13 -17.76
CA ALA A 143 -2.92 0.23 -17.58
C ALA A 143 -2.98 1.01 -18.90
N PHE A 144 -2.06 0.78 -19.82
CA PHE A 144 -1.95 1.53 -21.08
C PHE A 144 -3.27 1.64 -21.88
N PRO A 145 -4.03 0.56 -22.14
CA PRO A 145 -5.29 0.67 -22.88
C PRO A 145 -6.40 1.43 -22.13
N LEU A 146 -6.32 1.53 -20.79
CA LEU A 146 -7.30 2.22 -19.96
C LEU A 146 -6.97 3.70 -19.79
N GLN A 147 -5.68 4.00 -19.66
CA GLN A 147 -5.17 5.34 -19.40
C GLN A 147 -4.80 6.10 -20.69
N GLU A 148 -4.63 5.39 -21.81
CA GLU A 148 -4.18 5.93 -23.10
C GLU A 148 -2.85 6.71 -23.04
N ARG A 149 -2.05 6.42 -22.01
CA ARG A 149 -0.73 7.02 -21.77
C ARG A 149 0.17 6.05 -21.05
N ASN A 150 1.47 6.28 -21.15
CA ASN A 150 2.45 5.54 -20.36
C ASN A 150 2.44 6.06 -18.91
N VAL A 151 2.28 5.16 -17.94
CA VAL A 151 2.30 5.45 -16.49
C VAL A 151 3.59 4.95 -15.81
N MET A 152 4.55 4.41 -16.58
CA MET A 152 5.80 3.83 -16.09
C MET A 152 6.53 4.76 -15.12
N ASP A 153 6.80 5.99 -15.54
CA ASP A 153 7.62 6.93 -14.79
C ASP A 153 7.05 7.17 -13.39
N HIS A 154 5.73 7.36 -13.29
CA HIS A 154 5.07 7.56 -12.00
C HIS A 154 5.08 6.30 -11.13
N VAL A 155 4.84 5.12 -11.70
CA VAL A 155 4.90 3.86 -10.94
C VAL A 155 6.30 3.60 -10.41
N VAL A 156 7.34 3.82 -11.22
CA VAL A 156 8.75 3.65 -10.82
C VAL A 156 9.13 4.68 -9.75
N GLU A 157 8.72 5.93 -9.92
CA GLU A 157 8.95 7.01 -8.94
C GLU A 157 8.41 6.63 -7.55
N LEU A 158 7.17 6.13 -7.47
CA LEU A 158 6.54 5.69 -6.21
C LEU A 158 7.31 4.56 -5.53
N TRP A 159 7.81 3.60 -6.31
CA TRP A 159 8.65 2.51 -5.80
C TRP A 159 10.00 3.02 -5.30
N VAL A 160 10.65 3.91 -6.04
CA VAL A 160 11.96 4.50 -5.67
C VAL A 160 11.83 5.35 -4.41
N GLU A 161 10.78 6.16 -4.30
CA GLU A 161 10.52 6.99 -3.12
C GLU A 161 10.36 6.14 -1.86
N MET A 162 9.54 5.09 -1.93
CA MET A 162 9.37 4.12 -0.84
C MET A 162 10.69 3.45 -0.46
N LEU A 163 11.46 2.95 -1.44
CA LEU A 163 12.74 2.28 -1.20
C LEU A 163 13.78 3.19 -0.55
N ARG A 164 13.84 4.47 -0.94
CA ARG A 164 14.70 5.48 -0.30
C ARG A 164 14.28 5.72 1.15
N GLY A 165 12.98 5.83 1.41
CA GLY A 165 12.46 5.98 2.76
C GLY A 165 12.78 4.78 3.65
N MET A 166 12.62 3.56 3.13
CA MET A 166 12.98 2.32 3.84
C MET A 166 14.49 2.25 4.12
N LEU A 167 15.34 2.72 3.18
CA LEU A 167 16.78 2.80 3.40
C LEU A 167 17.11 3.76 4.56
N LYS A 168 16.46 4.93 4.61
CA LYS A 168 16.60 5.91 5.69
C LYS A 168 16.21 5.33 7.05
N GLU A 169 15.10 4.59 7.11
CA GLU A 169 14.67 3.90 8.34
C GLU A 169 15.65 2.80 8.78
N ALA A 170 16.15 2.01 7.82
CA ALA A 170 17.17 0.99 8.10
C ALA A 170 18.48 1.62 8.61
N GLU A 171 18.88 2.80 8.10
CA GLU A 171 20.02 3.56 8.60
C GLU A 171 19.79 4.04 10.04
N TRP A 172 18.61 4.58 10.34
CA TRP A 172 18.25 4.97 11.71
C TRP A 172 18.39 3.80 12.69
N ALA A 173 17.80 2.65 12.34
CA ALA A 173 17.86 1.46 13.18
C ALA A 173 19.30 0.94 13.37
N ARG A 174 20.06 0.78 12.28
CA ARG A 174 21.43 0.22 12.32
C ARG A 174 22.42 1.13 13.05
N MET A 175 22.25 2.45 12.95
CA MET A 175 23.13 3.43 13.58
C MET A 175 22.64 3.84 14.98
N ASN A 176 21.52 3.29 15.47
CA ASN A 176 20.84 3.71 16.69
C ASN A 176 20.57 5.23 16.72
N LEU A 177 20.23 5.80 15.56
CA LEU A 177 19.80 7.20 15.47
C LEU A 177 18.31 7.26 15.80
N VAL A 178 17.96 8.17 16.70
CA VAL A 178 16.57 8.48 17.01
C VAL A 178 16.20 9.73 16.21
N PRO A 179 15.35 9.63 15.18
CA PRO A 179 14.85 10.81 14.47
C PRO A 179 13.93 11.61 15.39
N THR A 180 13.75 12.89 15.08
CA THR A 180 12.65 13.65 15.68
C THR A 180 11.29 13.14 15.18
N LEU A 181 10.21 13.42 15.91
CA LEU A 181 8.86 13.05 15.48
C LEU A 181 8.52 13.67 14.12
N ASP A 182 8.96 14.90 13.85
CA ASP A 182 8.73 15.56 12.57
C ASP A 182 9.50 14.87 11.43
N GLU A 183 10.79 14.58 11.63
CA GLU A 183 11.61 13.83 10.65
C GLU A 183 11.07 12.41 10.38
N TYR A 184 10.52 11.77 11.41
CA TYR A 184 9.85 10.47 11.29
C TYR A 184 8.59 10.60 10.45
N MET A 185 7.72 11.58 10.76
CA MET A 185 6.44 11.76 10.07
C MET A 185 6.58 12.27 8.63
N GLU A 186 7.72 12.86 8.25
CA GLU A 186 8.04 13.16 6.85
C GLU A 186 8.34 11.91 6.02
N ASN A 187 8.82 10.82 6.65
CA ASN A 187 9.28 9.62 5.96
C ASN A 187 8.30 8.44 6.09
N SER A 188 7.79 8.21 7.29
CA SER A 188 7.08 6.98 7.64
C SER A 188 5.75 6.78 6.91
N PRO A 189 4.98 7.82 6.52
CA PRO A 189 3.80 7.61 5.67
C PRO A 189 4.14 7.05 4.28
N ILE A 190 5.33 7.39 3.75
CA ILE A 190 5.81 6.92 2.45
C ILE A 190 6.22 5.45 2.54
N THR A 191 6.96 5.08 3.60
CA THR A 191 7.48 3.71 3.80
C THR A 191 6.41 2.69 4.14
N LEU A 192 5.19 3.13 4.50
CA LEU A 192 4.03 2.24 4.58
C LEU A 192 3.71 1.55 3.24
N GLY A 193 4.20 2.11 2.12
CA GLY A 193 4.16 1.51 0.80
C GLY A 193 2.83 1.65 0.06
N VAL A 194 1.86 2.39 0.63
CA VAL A 194 0.54 2.61 0.01
C VAL A 194 0.67 3.21 -1.39
N GLY A 195 1.61 4.14 -1.59
CA GLY A 195 1.87 4.71 -2.92
C GLY A 195 2.29 3.66 -3.92
N ALA A 196 3.20 2.76 -3.52
CA ALA A 196 3.77 1.74 -4.40
C ALA A 196 2.84 0.56 -4.72
N PHE A 197 1.73 0.35 -3.98
CA PHE A 197 0.72 -0.67 -4.32
C PHE A 197 -0.64 -0.13 -4.76
N LEU A 198 -1.13 0.97 -4.18
CA LEU A 198 -2.49 1.46 -4.42
C LEU A 198 -2.58 2.26 -5.71
N LEU A 199 -1.71 3.26 -5.89
CA LEU A 199 -1.74 4.13 -7.07
C LEU A 199 -1.51 3.36 -8.38
N PRO A 200 -0.56 2.41 -8.47
CA PRO A 200 -0.42 1.59 -9.67
C PRO A 200 -1.69 0.79 -9.99
N ALA A 201 -2.39 0.28 -8.97
CA ALA A 201 -3.65 -0.45 -9.15
C ALA A 201 -4.82 0.46 -9.55
N MET A 202 -4.83 1.73 -9.12
CA MET A 202 -5.87 2.69 -9.51
C MET A 202 -5.89 2.95 -11.02
N TYR A 203 -4.75 2.85 -11.70
CA TYR A 203 -4.71 2.94 -13.17
C TYR A 203 -5.47 1.81 -13.90
N LEU A 204 -5.85 0.76 -13.18
CA LEU A 204 -6.64 -0.36 -13.71
C LEU A 204 -8.12 -0.30 -13.32
N ALA A 205 -8.56 0.74 -12.61
CA ALA A 205 -9.93 0.88 -12.11
C ALA A 205 -10.89 1.51 -13.15
N GLY A 206 -10.53 1.52 -14.43
CA GLY A 206 -11.39 1.92 -15.55
C GLY A 206 -11.55 3.43 -15.78
N HIS A 207 -11.20 4.29 -14.83
CA HIS A 207 -11.21 5.74 -15.01
C HIS A 207 -9.84 6.25 -15.49
N LYS A 208 -9.86 7.20 -16.43
CA LYS A 208 -8.64 7.93 -16.83
C LYS A 208 -8.18 8.83 -15.68
N LEU A 209 -6.93 8.67 -15.30
CA LEU A 209 -6.26 9.43 -14.26
C LEU A 209 -5.14 10.23 -14.91
N GLU A 210 -5.44 11.47 -15.27
CA GLU A 210 -4.47 12.38 -15.87
C GLU A 210 -3.32 12.69 -14.90
N ASP A 211 -2.14 13.00 -15.46
CA ASP A 211 -0.93 13.18 -14.66
C ASP A 211 -1.02 14.41 -13.73
N ASP A 212 -1.68 15.47 -14.20
CA ASP A 212 -1.96 16.68 -13.42
C ASP A 212 -2.95 16.45 -12.28
N VAL A 213 -3.86 15.49 -12.41
CA VAL A 213 -4.80 15.08 -11.37
C VAL A 213 -4.06 14.31 -10.28
N VAL A 214 -3.34 13.24 -10.65
CA VAL A 214 -2.66 12.38 -9.66
C VAL A 214 -1.49 13.08 -8.98
N ARG A 215 -0.83 14.03 -9.66
CA ARG A 215 0.22 14.89 -9.08
C ARG A 215 -0.32 16.20 -8.52
N GLY A 216 -1.62 16.45 -8.66
CA GLY A 216 -2.26 17.68 -8.23
C GLY A 216 -2.36 17.81 -6.71
N PRO A 217 -2.40 19.03 -6.17
CA PRO A 217 -2.37 19.28 -4.73
C PRO A 217 -3.58 18.69 -4.00
N GLN A 218 -4.75 18.59 -4.66
CA GLN A 218 -5.95 18.01 -4.06
C GLN A 218 -5.80 16.51 -3.85
N PHE A 219 -5.36 15.79 -4.88
CA PHE A 219 -5.15 14.35 -4.81
C PHE A 219 -4.02 14.03 -3.82
N GLN A 220 -2.89 14.73 -3.94
CA GLN A 220 -1.74 14.54 -3.06
C GLN A 220 -2.07 14.88 -1.60
N GLY A 221 -2.85 15.93 -1.35
CA GLY A 221 -3.32 16.25 0.01
C GLY A 221 -4.17 15.14 0.62
N LEU A 222 -5.14 14.62 -0.13
CA LEU A 222 -5.97 13.49 0.32
C LEU A 222 -5.15 12.22 0.51
N PHE A 223 -4.23 11.95 -0.41
CA PHE A 223 -3.35 10.80 -0.38
C PHE A 223 -2.42 10.84 0.85
N MET A 224 -1.83 11.99 1.15
CA MET A 224 -1.00 12.18 2.34
C MET A 224 -1.79 12.03 3.64
N LEU A 225 -3.04 12.50 3.70
CA LEU A 225 -3.91 12.23 4.86
C LEU A 225 -4.12 10.73 5.02
N HIS A 226 -4.42 10.02 3.93
CA HIS A 226 -4.65 8.58 3.94
C HIS A 226 -3.42 7.78 4.41
N THR A 227 -2.23 8.06 3.86
CA THR A 227 -0.99 7.36 4.25
C THR A 227 -0.56 7.69 5.68
N THR A 228 -0.75 8.94 6.12
CA THR A 228 -0.46 9.35 7.50
C THR A 228 -1.37 8.63 8.49
N ILE A 229 -2.68 8.55 8.21
CA ILE A 229 -3.62 7.78 9.03
C ILE A 229 -3.21 6.31 9.09
N GLY A 230 -2.91 5.73 7.92
CA GLY A 230 -2.48 4.33 7.83
C GLY A 230 -1.23 4.04 8.64
N ARG A 231 -0.25 4.95 8.60
CA ARG A 231 1.01 4.83 9.36
C ARG A 231 0.75 4.90 10.85
N LEU A 232 0.02 5.91 11.32
CA LEU A 232 -0.28 6.04 12.74
C LEU A 232 -1.10 4.86 13.28
N LEU A 233 -2.04 4.32 12.50
CA LEU A 233 -2.76 3.09 12.85
C LEU A 233 -1.82 1.88 12.95
N ASN A 234 -0.86 1.76 12.02
CA ASN A 234 0.14 0.71 12.04
C ASN A 234 1.00 0.80 13.31
N ASP A 235 1.47 2.01 13.65
CA ASP A 235 2.32 2.26 14.82
C ASP A 235 1.57 1.94 16.12
N VAL A 236 0.31 2.36 16.27
CA VAL A 236 -0.51 2.04 17.47
C VAL A 236 -0.70 0.54 17.65
N VAL A 237 -0.83 -0.23 16.57
CA VAL A 237 -0.99 -1.68 16.66
C VAL A 237 0.36 -2.39 16.83
N GLY A 238 1.44 -1.83 16.29
CA GLY A 238 2.76 -2.45 16.19
C GLY A 238 3.75 -2.07 17.29
N PHE A 239 3.49 -1.03 18.07
CA PHE A 239 4.55 -0.37 18.83
C PHE A 239 5.27 -1.25 19.84
N GLU A 240 4.57 -2.15 20.54
CA GLU A 240 5.20 -3.05 21.52
C GLU A 240 6.19 -4.00 20.85
N ARG A 241 5.75 -4.65 19.75
CA ARG A 241 6.59 -5.55 18.95
C ARG A 241 7.79 -4.80 18.35
N GLU A 242 7.58 -3.59 17.87
CA GLU A 242 8.64 -2.77 17.28
C GLU A 242 9.65 -2.28 18.30
N ALA A 243 9.19 -1.94 19.51
CA ALA A 243 10.08 -1.59 20.62
C ALA A 243 10.99 -2.77 21.00
N GLU A 244 10.48 -4.01 21.01
CA GLU A 244 11.30 -5.22 21.20
C GLU A 244 12.36 -5.42 20.10
N GLN A 245 12.12 -4.88 18.90
CA GLN A 245 13.05 -4.90 17.76
C GLN A 245 13.99 -3.70 17.74
N GLY A 246 13.89 -2.78 18.71
CA GLY A 246 14.67 -1.55 18.74
C GLY A 246 14.27 -0.52 17.67
N LYS A 247 13.08 -0.67 17.08
CA LYS A 247 12.54 0.27 16.09
C LYS A 247 11.78 1.40 16.76
N VAL A 248 11.91 2.59 16.17
CA VAL A 248 11.15 3.77 16.56
C VAL A 248 9.85 3.86 15.77
N ASN A 249 8.80 4.35 16.42
CA ASN A 249 7.50 4.66 15.81
C ASN A 249 6.88 5.90 16.46
N ALA A 250 5.73 6.35 15.94
CA ALA A 250 5.06 7.56 16.43
C ALA A 250 4.73 7.52 17.93
N VAL A 251 4.47 6.34 18.50
CA VAL A 251 4.18 6.18 19.93
C VAL A 251 5.46 6.30 20.75
N SER A 252 6.51 5.54 20.39
CA SER A 252 7.79 5.57 21.12
C SER A 252 8.43 6.96 21.09
N LEU A 253 8.36 7.65 19.95
CA LEU A 253 8.92 9.00 19.79
C LEU A 253 8.19 10.02 20.67
N ARG A 254 6.87 9.90 20.85
CA ARG A 254 6.13 10.73 21.80
C ARG A 254 6.55 10.49 23.24
N VAL A 255 6.76 9.23 23.63
CA VAL A 255 7.27 8.88 24.96
C VAL A 255 8.66 9.50 25.17
N THR A 256 9.57 9.36 24.20
CA THR A 256 10.95 9.82 24.36
C THR A 256 11.12 11.33 24.22
N GLU A 257 10.47 11.97 23.26
CA GLU A 257 10.65 13.40 22.97
C GLU A 257 9.76 14.30 23.80
N ARG A 258 8.51 13.89 24.07
CA ARG A 258 7.54 14.70 24.82
C ARG A 258 7.46 14.30 26.30
N GLY A 259 8.14 13.23 26.70
CA GLY A 259 8.13 12.73 28.08
C GLY A 259 6.78 12.17 28.52
N MET A 260 5.95 11.73 27.57
CA MET A 260 4.60 11.21 27.82
C MET A 260 4.66 9.79 28.38
N GLY A 261 3.63 9.38 29.14
CA GLY A 261 3.42 7.97 29.45
C GLY A 261 3.04 7.18 28.19
N THR A 262 3.31 5.86 28.16
CA THR A 262 2.96 5.03 26.98
C THR A 262 1.47 5.08 26.64
N GLU A 263 0.60 4.91 27.63
CA GLU A 263 -0.86 4.98 27.43
C GLU A 263 -1.29 6.37 26.94
N GLU A 264 -0.70 7.43 27.48
CA GLU A 264 -0.93 8.82 27.07
C GLU A 264 -0.47 9.07 25.62
N ALA A 265 0.67 8.52 25.23
CA ALA A 265 1.20 8.60 23.87
C ALA A 265 0.30 7.86 22.87
N VAL A 266 -0.23 6.69 23.24
CA VAL A 266 -1.21 5.96 22.42
C VAL A 266 -2.48 6.80 22.25
N GLU A 267 -3.02 7.35 23.33
CA GLU A 267 -4.21 8.20 23.27
C GLU A 267 -4.00 9.46 22.40
N ASP A 268 -2.82 10.10 22.50
CA ASP A 268 -2.47 11.23 21.64
C ASP A 268 -2.44 10.84 20.16
N VAL A 269 -1.81 9.71 19.81
CA VAL A 269 -1.80 9.22 18.42
C VAL A 269 -3.22 8.91 17.93
N GLU A 270 -4.06 8.25 18.74
CA GLU A 270 -5.45 7.98 18.39
C GLU A 270 -6.27 9.26 18.17
N ASN A 271 -6.01 10.30 18.97
CA ASN A 271 -6.68 11.59 18.80
C ASN A 271 -6.23 12.31 17.53
N VAL A 272 -4.95 12.23 17.17
CA VAL A 272 -4.44 12.70 15.87
C VAL A 272 -5.12 11.93 14.72
N ILE A 273 -5.20 10.60 14.79
CA ILE A 273 -5.89 9.76 13.79
C ILE A 273 -7.35 10.21 13.61
N LYS A 274 -8.09 10.43 14.70
CA LYS A 274 -9.48 10.89 14.65
C LYS A 274 -9.60 12.26 13.97
N SER A 275 -8.68 13.18 14.24
CA SER A 275 -8.64 14.50 13.60
C SER A 275 -8.39 14.37 12.09
N LEU A 276 -7.31 13.69 11.71
CA LEU A 276 -6.94 13.50 10.31
C LEU A 276 -8.04 12.77 9.51
N THR A 277 -8.72 11.80 10.14
CA THR A 277 -9.86 11.10 9.51
C THR A 277 -11.00 12.08 9.21
N ARG A 278 -11.27 13.03 10.11
CA ARG A 278 -12.28 14.07 9.87
C ARG A 278 -11.88 14.99 8.71
N ASP A 279 -10.62 15.37 8.65
CA ASP A 279 -10.08 16.22 7.58
C ASP A 279 -10.11 15.50 6.23
N MET A 280 -9.78 14.20 6.21
CA MET A 280 -9.87 13.34 5.05
C MET A 280 -11.30 13.21 4.54
N CYS A 281 -12.27 12.93 5.43
CA CYS A 281 -13.69 12.88 5.08
C CYS A 281 -14.20 14.22 4.53
N SER A 282 -13.80 15.33 5.15
CA SER A 282 -14.20 16.67 4.70
C SER A 282 -13.63 17.01 3.32
N SER A 283 -12.36 16.67 3.08
CA SER A 283 -11.69 16.86 1.79
C SER A 283 -12.34 16.00 0.69
N PHE A 284 -12.65 14.74 1.00
CA PHE A 284 -13.32 13.83 0.08
C PHE A 284 -14.73 14.33 -0.30
N LEU A 285 -15.52 14.77 0.69
CA LEU A 285 -16.83 15.37 0.45
C LEU A 285 -16.74 16.64 -0.41
N MET A 286 -15.76 17.50 -0.15
CA MET A 286 -15.55 18.71 -0.95
C MET A 286 -15.21 18.39 -2.40
N MET A 287 -14.37 17.38 -2.65
CA MET A 287 -14.06 16.92 -4.01
C MET A 287 -15.30 16.36 -4.72
N MET A 288 -16.12 15.54 -4.05
CA MET A 288 -17.36 15.03 -4.65
C MET A 288 -18.35 16.15 -4.99
N LEU A 289 -18.47 17.16 -4.14
CA LEU A 289 -19.34 18.31 -4.40
C LEU A 289 -18.82 19.14 -5.57
N LEU A 290 -17.51 19.41 -5.64
CA LEU A 290 -16.92 20.13 -6.78
C LEU A 290 -17.16 19.41 -8.10
N CYS A 291 -17.05 18.08 -8.14
CA CYS A 291 -17.39 17.31 -9.35
C CYS A 291 -18.89 17.35 -9.68
N ALA A 292 -19.77 17.38 -8.67
CA ALA A 292 -21.22 17.43 -8.88
C ALA A 292 -21.76 18.80 -9.37
N PHE A 293 -20.94 19.86 -9.34
CA PHE A 293 -21.32 21.22 -9.76
C PHE A 293 -20.55 21.73 -10.99
N VAL A 294 -19.77 20.87 -11.66
CA VAL A 294 -18.99 21.22 -12.87
C VAL A 294 -19.66 20.74 -14.17
N ASP A 295 -20.82 20.08 -14.10
CA ASP A 295 -21.67 19.74 -15.26
C ASP A 295 -22.87 20.69 -15.43
#